data_AF-A0A2D9RKA6-F1
#
_entry.id   AF-A0A2D9RKA6-F1
#
_cell.length_a   1.000
_cell.length_b   1.000
_cell.length_c   1.000
_cell.angle_alpha   90.00
_cell.angle_beta   90.00
_cell.angle_gamma   90.00
#
_symmetry.space_group_name_H-M   'P 1'
#
loop_
_entity.id
_entity.type
_entity.pdbx_description
1 polymer ?
#
loop_
_entity_poly.entity_id
_entity_poly.type
_entity_poly.pdbx_seq_one_letter_code
_entity_poly.pdbx_strand_id
1 'polypeptide(L)' 'MSASQALNWGAMLSAALRLGLTPPEFWRLSLREWQAISGRNKGASAFRKSDLTDLIARFPDGG' A
#
# COMPACT_ATOMS: atom_id res chain seq x y z
N MET A 1 13.82 -15.01 4.36
CA MET A 1 13.27 -13.88 5.13
C MET A 1 13.16 -12.69 4.21
N SER A 2 11.99 -12.42 3.62
CA SER A 2 11.76 -11.14 2.95
C SER A 2 11.04 -10.25 3.95
N ALA A 3 11.68 -9.15 4.33
CA ALA A 3 11.07 -8.15 5.18
C ALA A 3 9.73 -7.73 4.57
N SER A 4 8.70 -7.62 5.40
CA SER A 4 7.46 -6.91 5.07
C SER A 4 7.87 -5.65 4.32
N GLN A 5 7.53 -5.56 3.03
CA GLN A 5 7.90 -4.41 2.23
C GLN A 5 7.08 -3.24 2.78
N ALA A 6 7.64 -2.54 3.76
CA ALA A 6 7.04 -1.39 4.38
C ALA A 6 6.57 -0.47 3.25
N LEU A 7 5.29 -0.09 3.28
CA LEU A 7 4.72 0.83 2.31
C LEU A 7 5.59 2.08 2.29
N ASN A 8 6.41 2.21 1.25
CA ASN A 8 7.29 3.36 1.09
C ASN A 8 6.43 4.52 0.56
N TRP A 9 5.76 5.20 1.50
CA TRP A 9 4.85 6.31 1.23
C TRP A 9 5.54 7.43 0.44
N GLY A 10 6.81 7.71 0.74
CA GLY A 10 7.61 8.71 0.02
C GLY A 10 7.80 8.34 -1.45
N ALA A 11 8.08 7.06 -1.75
CA ALA A 11 8.19 6.57 -3.12
C ALA A 11 6.84 6.58 -3.85
N MET A 12 5.73 6.29 -3.14
CA MET A 12 4.38 6.35 -3.72
C MET A 12 3.98 7.80 -4.06
N LEU A 13 4.19 8.75 -3.15
CA LEU A 13 3.92 10.17 -3.40
C LEU A 13 4.78 10.70 -4.54
N SER A 14 6.08 10.36 -4.57
CA SER A 14 6.98 10.75 -5.66
C SER A 14 6.52 10.21 -7.02
N ALA A 15 5.99 8.99 -7.06
CA ALA A 15 5.40 8.43 -8.27
C ALA A 15 4.09 9.14 -8.66
N ALA A 16 3.24 9.50 -7.70
CA ALA A 16 2.02 10.25 -7.94
C ALA A 16 2.30 11.63 -8.56
N LEU A 17 3.32 12.35 -8.04
CA LEU A 17 3.75 13.63 -8.60
C LEU A 17 4.23 13.50 -10.07
N ARG A 18 4.95 12.42 -10.40
CA ARG A 18 5.39 12.13 -11.77
C ARG A 18 4.22 11.81 -12.72
N LEU A 19 3.09 11.37 -12.17
CA LEU A 19 1.85 11.12 -12.91
C LEU A 19 0.97 12.38 -13.00
N GLY A 20 1.41 13.52 -12.45
CA GLY A 20 0.69 14.79 -12.50
C GLY A 20 -0.34 14.99 -11.38
N LEU A 21 -0.39 14.10 -10.39
CA LEU A 21 -1.24 14.28 -9.22
C LEU A 21 -0.60 15.27 -8.24
N THR A 22 -1.41 16.13 -7.64
CA THR A 22 -1.02 16.93 -6.48
C THR A 22 -1.06 16.08 -5.20
N PRO A 23 -0.35 16.48 -4.11
CA PRO A 23 -0.41 15.74 -2.85
C PRO A 23 -1.84 15.56 -2.30
N PRO A 24 -2.74 16.57 -2.30
CA PRO A 24 -4.11 16.37 -1.84
C PRO A 24 -4.89 15.36 -2.69
N GLU A 25 -4.70 15.35 -4.01
CA GLU A 25 -5.33 14.37 -4.89
C GLU A 25 -4.87 12.95 -4.58
N PHE A 26 -3.57 12.76 -4.34
CA PHE A 26 -3.02 11.47 -3.90
C PHE A 26 -3.64 10.97 -2.60
N TRP A 27 -3.75 11.81 -1.57
CA TRP A 27 -4.33 11.43 -0.28
C TRP A 27 -5.83 11.13 -0.34
N ARG A 28 -6.52 11.62 -1.38
CA ARG A 28 -7.93 11.34 -1.61
C ARG A 28 -8.18 10.00 -2.31
N LEU A 29 -7.15 9.42 -2.94
CA LEU A 29 -7.28 8.14 -3.62
C LEU A 29 -7.42 7.00 -2.62
N SER A 30 -8.35 6.10 -2.90
CA SER A 30 -8.33 4.78 -2.29
C SER A 30 -7.11 3.99 -2.78
N LEU A 31 -6.68 3.01 -1.98
CA LEU A 31 -5.57 2.12 -2.36
C LEU A 31 -5.85 1.36 -3.67
N ARG A 32 -7.12 1.04 -3.96
CA ARG A 32 -7.54 0.41 -5.21
C ARG A 32 -7.33 1.31 -6.42
N GLU A 33 -7.75 2.57 -6.31
CA GLU A 33 -7.56 3.56 -7.38
C GLU A 33 -6.08 3.82 -7.63
N TRP A 34 -5.30 3.95 -6.55
CA TRP A 34 -3.84 4.07 -6.67
C TRP A 34 -3.22 2.86 -7.40
N GLN A 35 -3.61 1.63 -7.05
CA GLN A 35 -3.08 0.43 -7.72
C GLN A 35 -3.45 0.36 -9.21
N ALA A 36 -4.65 0.84 -9.58
CA ALA A 36 -5.08 0.92 -10.97
C ALA A 36 -4.25 1.96 -11.76
N ILE A 37 -4.06 3.15 -11.18
CA ILE A 37 -3.32 4.26 -11.80
C ILE A 37 -1.82 3.94 -11.89
N SER A 38 -1.23 3.35 -10.85
CA SER A 38 0.21 3.10 -10.78
C SER A 38 0.65 1.85 -11.55
N GLY A 39 -0.26 1.15 -12.25
CA GLY A 39 0.04 -0.11 -12.94
C GLY A 39 0.55 -1.23 -12.03
N ARG A 40 0.35 -1.11 -10.70
CA ARG A 40 0.79 -2.12 -9.71
C ARG A 40 -0.05 -3.40 -9.75
N ASN A 41 -1.10 -3.43 -10.56
CA ASN A 41 -1.92 -4.61 -10.77
C ASN A 41 -1.27 -5.62 -11.74
N LYS A 42 0.01 -5.95 -11.50
CA LYS A 42 0.67 -7.15 -12.05
C LYS A 42 1.11 -8.02 -10.88
N GLY A 43 0.19 -8.84 -10.38
CA GLY A 43 0.51 -9.98 -9.52
C GLY A 43 0.65 -9.72 -8.02
N ALA A 44 0.16 -8.61 -7.48
CA ALA A 44 0.05 -8.47 -6.02
C ALA A 44 -0.99 -9.49 -5.53
N SER A 45 -0.54 -10.55 -4.85
CA SER A 45 -1.42 -11.46 -4.13
C SER A 45 -2.33 -10.62 -3.25
N ALA A 46 -3.64 -10.64 -3.52
CA ALA A 46 -4.60 -9.82 -2.80
C ALA A 46 -4.44 -10.11 -1.30
N PHE A 47 -4.14 -9.10 -0.51
CA PHE A 47 -4.05 -9.22 0.94
C PHE A 47 -5.39 -9.76 1.46
N ARG A 48 -5.39 -10.99 1.96
CA ARG A 48 -6.59 -11.69 2.40
C ARG A 48 -6.84 -11.40 3.87
N LYS A 49 -8.08 -11.64 4.30
CA LYS A 49 -8.46 -11.54 5.71
C LYS A 49 -7.62 -12.48 6.61
N SER A 50 -7.21 -13.64 6.10
CA SER A 50 -6.27 -14.55 6.78
C SER A 50 -4.93 -13.87 7.07
N ASP A 51 -4.42 -13.14 6.08
CA ASP A 51 -3.12 -12.48 6.19
C ASP A 51 -3.16 -11.35 7.23
N LEU A 52 -4.32 -10.68 7.38
CA LEU A 52 -4.56 -9.71 8.44
C LEU A 52 -4.60 -10.38 9.83
N THR A 53 -5.29 -11.51 9.95
CA THR A 53 -5.35 -12.27 11.21
C THR A 53 -3.94 -12.70 11.65
N ASP A 54 -3.15 -13.23 10.72
CA ASP A 54 -1.76 -13.64 11.00
C ASP A 54 -0.88 -12.44 11.39
N LEU A 55 -1.12 -11.27 10.79
CA LEU A 55 -0.40 -10.04 11.12
C LEU A 55 -0.70 -9.56 12.54
N ILE A 56 -1.97 -9.55 12.94
CA ILE A 56 -2.41 -9.15 14.29
C ILE A 56 -1.83 -10.10 15.33
N ALA A 57 -1.85 -11.41 15.07
CA ALA A 57 -1.26 -12.40 15.97
C ALA A 57 0.26 -12.23 16.12
N ARG A 58 0.93 -11.79 15.06
CA ARG A 58 2.38 -11.58 15.02
C ARG A 58 2.83 -10.28 15.68
N PHE A 59 1.99 -9.26 15.68
CA PHE A 59 2.24 -7.96 16.31
C PHE A 59 1.08 -7.64 17.25
N PRO A 60 0.97 -8.35 18.39
CA PRO A 60 -0.04 -8.01 19.37
C PRO A 60 0.25 -6.62 19.91
N ASP A 61 -0.75 -5.76 19.89
CA ASP A 61 -0.68 -4.48 20.59
C ASP A 61 -0.46 -4.80 22.07
N GLY A 62 0.70 -4.42 22.60
CA GLY A 62 1.04 -4.64 24.00
C GLY A 62 0.00 -3.94 24.87
N GLY A 63 -0.64 -4.70 25.76
CA GLY A 63 -1.55 -4.16 26.78
C GLY A 63 -0.86 -3.25 27.78
#